data_AF-A0A350X536-F1
#
_entry.id   AF-A0A350X536-F1
#
_cell.length_a   1.000
_cell.length_b   1.000
_cell.length_c   1.000
_cell.angle_alpha   90.00
_cell.angle_beta   90.00
_cell.angle_gamma   90.00
#
_symmetry.space_group_name_H-M   'P 1'
#
loop_
_entity.id
_entity.type
_entity.pdbx_description
1 polymer ?
#
loop_
_entity_poly.entity_id
_entity_poly.type
_entity_poly.pdbx_seq_one_letter_code
_entity_poly.pdbx_strand_id
1 'polypeptide(L)'
;MAISLRGVARRYRGITGGFSVNAAFGRGSLRSRLLPLARQQHSFGVSECIYGWTAAFEQTWSHIIIRMRLNPDAGISDATMNTLRDTWRNGIQTTWSDRWGVGHSGEMTCPLTFEVQWVTTNQHHTVRVRPGPQRSNMTTWDTEDTGAVAAHEFGHMLGLVDEYSDANCPGRNPVNTGTIMDNNSNVVPSRMMTRFANNIGSNVVAI
;
A
#
# COMPACT_ATOMS: atom_id res chain seq x y z
N MET A 1 -10.89 -2.23 -16.24
CA MET A 1 -11.07 -2.63 -14.82
C MET A 1 -12.13 -3.72 -14.76
N ALA A 2 -11.72 -5.00 -14.86
CA ALA A 2 -12.66 -6.12 -14.82
C ALA A 2 -13.00 -6.47 -13.38
N ILE A 3 -14.29 -6.55 -13.08
CA ILE A 3 -14.82 -6.87 -11.76
C ILE A 3 -14.70 -8.38 -11.57
N SER A 4 -13.73 -8.85 -10.77
CA SER A 4 -13.73 -10.27 -10.36
C SER A 4 -14.77 -10.50 -9.27
N LEU A 5 -16.01 -10.78 -9.69
CA LEU A 5 -17.11 -11.31 -8.87
C LEU A 5 -16.66 -12.47 -7.96
N ARG A 6 -15.69 -13.26 -8.43
CA ARG A 6 -15.14 -14.42 -7.73
C ARG A 6 -14.30 -14.03 -6.51
N GLY A 7 -13.61 -12.89 -6.52
CA GLY A 7 -12.82 -12.40 -5.39
C GLY A 7 -13.68 -12.06 -4.17
N VAL A 8 -14.80 -11.36 -4.37
CA VAL A 8 -15.74 -11.05 -3.27
C VAL A 8 -16.40 -12.33 -2.74
N ALA A 9 -16.88 -13.21 -3.62
CA ALA A 9 -17.47 -14.49 -3.22
C ALA A 9 -16.52 -15.39 -2.43
N ARG A 10 -15.21 -15.36 -2.74
CA ARG A 10 -14.17 -16.12 -2.02
C ARG A 10 -14.02 -15.70 -0.56
N ARG A 11 -14.16 -14.42 -0.26
CA ARG A 11 -14.10 -13.93 1.13
C ARG A 11 -15.32 -14.37 1.95
N TYR A 12 -16.48 -14.52 1.32
CA TYR A 12 -17.71 -14.99 1.95
C TYR A 12 -17.87 -16.53 1.90
N ARG A 13 -16.77 -17.29 1.71
CA ARG A 13 -16.72 -18.78 1.70
C ARG A 13 -17.04 -19.45 3.05
N GLY A 14 -17.90 -18.84 3.86
CA GLY A 14 -18.65 -19.51 4.94
C GLY A 14 -20.14 -19.71 4.61
N ILE A 15 -20.62 -19.18 3.49
CA ILE A 15 -22.01 -19.38 3.04
C ILE A 15 -22.07 -20.70 2.25
N THR A 16 -22.56 -21.76 2.89
CA THR A 16 -22.86 -23.05 2.25
C THR A 16 -24.25 -23.01 1.62
N GLY A 17 -24.34 -23.24 0.30
CA GLY A 17 -25.60 -23.22 -0.47
C GLY A 17 -25.43 -22.59 -1.87
N GLY A 18 -26.42 -22.76 -2.74
CA GLY A 18 -26.43 -22.13 -4.06
C GLY A 18 -26.40 -20.60 -3.96
N PHE A 19 -25.30 -19.97 -4.41
CA PHE A 19 -25.17 -18.51 -4.39
C PHE A 19 -25.92 -17.89 -5.58
N SER A 20 -27.19 -17.54 -5.37
CA SER A 20 -27.93 -16.76 -6.37
C SER A 20 -27.51 -15.29 -6.29
N VAL A 21 -26.80 -14.83 -7.32
CA VAL A 21 -26.43 -13.41 -7.51
C VAL A 21 -27.70 -12.53 -7.50
N ASN A 22 -28.81 -13.02 -8.02
CA ASN A 22 -30.09 -12.30 -8.00
C ASN A 22 -30.73 -12.25 -6.60
N ALA A 23 -30.62 -13.32 -5.80
CA ALA A 23 -31.18 -13.37 -4.45
C ALA A 23 -30.37 -12.55 -3.44
N ALA A 24 -29.05 -12.50 -3.59
CA ALA A 24 -28.17 -11.71 -2.72
C ALA A 24 -28.18 -10.20 -3.06
N PHE A 25 -28.45 -9.82 -4.32
CA PHE A 25 -28.15 -8.48 -4.80
C PHE A 25 -29.29 -7.73 -5.54
N GLY A 26 -30.52 -8.23 -5.60
CA GLY A 26 -31.70 -7.45 -6.08
C GLY A 26 -31.53 -6.70 -7.43
N ARG A 27 -32.32 -5.65 -7.67
CA ARG A 27 -32.18 -4.78 -8.87
C ARG A 27 -31.14 -3.66 -8.62
N GLY A 28 -30.20 -3.43 -9.54
CA GLY A 28 -29.20 -2.34 -9.50
C GLY A 28 -27.83 -2.73 -10.07
N SER A 29 -26.87 -1.78 -10.17
CA SER A 29 -25.52 -2.08 -10.65
C SER A 29 -24.77 -2.96 -9.63
N LEU A 30 -24.38 -4.16 -10.06
CA LEU A 30 -23.60 -5.09 -9.26
C LEU A 30 -22.32 -4.45 -8.68
N ARG A 31 -21.67 -3.57 -9.44
CA ARG A 31 -20.48 -2.81 -8.99
C ARG A 31 -20.79 -1.94 -7.77
N SER A 32 -21.90 -1.21 -7.80
CA SER A 32 -22.30 -0.31 -6.70
C SER A 32 -22.61 -1.05 -5.40
N ARG A 33 -22.99 -2.33 -5.49
CA ARG A 33 -23.26 -3.19 -4.33
C ARG A 33 -22.02 -3.92 -3.82
N LEU A 34 -21.12 -4.33 -4.72
CA LEU A 34 -19.88 -5.04 -4.36
C LEU A 34 -18.78 -4.11 -3.86
N LEU A 35 -18.74 -2.86 -4.32
CA LEU A 35 -17.69 -1.92 -3.95
C LEU A 35 -17.65 -1.65 -2.43
N PRO A 36 -18.76 -1.36 -1.73
CA PRO A 36 -18.73 -1.17 -0.27
C PRO A 36 -18.35 -2.44 0.50
N LEU A 37 -18.65 -3.63 -0.04
CA LEU A 37 -18.29 -4.92 0.58
C LEU A 37 -16.81 -5.27 0.40
N ALA A 38 -16.23 -4.81 -0.71
CA ALA A 38 -14.83 -5.04 -1.05
C ALA A 38 -13.87 -4.01 -0.45
N ARG A 39 -14.37 -2.81 -0.14
CA ARG A 39 -13.61 -1.72 0.48
C ARG A 39 -13.38 -2.01 1.96
N GLN A 40 -12.12 -2.03 2.37
CA GLN A 40 -11.76 -2.40 3.73
C GLN A 40 -10.60 -1.62 4.28
N GLN A 41 -10.70 -1.28 5.56
CA GLN A 41 -9.61 -0.71 6.33
C GLN A 41 -8.78 -1.85 6.91
N HIS A 42 -7.48 -1.78 6.68
CA HIS A 42 -6.48 -2.66 7.29
C HIS A 42 -5.65 -1.81 8.25
N SER A 43 -5.48 -2.30 9.48
CA SER A 43 -4.56 -1.74 10.46
C SER A 43 -3.99 -2.87 11.31
N PHE A 44 -2.66 -2.93 11.43
CA PHE A 44 -1.97 -3.96 12.22
C PHE A 44 -0.61 -3.45 12.70
N GLY A 45 -0.17 -3.95 13.85
CA GLY A 45 1.17 -3.69 14.36
C GLY A 45 2.22 -4.43 13.56
N VAL A 46 3.35 -3.76 13.32
CA VAL A 46 4.60 -4.36 12.84
C VAL A 46 5.63 -4.17 13.92
N SER A 47 6.40 -5.23 14.20
CA SER A 47 7.49 -5.20 15.15
C SER A 47 8.66 -5.95 14.55
N GLU A 48 9.82 -5.31 14.59
CA GLU A 48 11.08 -5.88 14.12
C GLU A 48 12.20 -5.41 15.06
N CYS A 49 12.79 -6.33 15.82
CA CYS A 49 13.83 -6.00 16.80
C CYS A 49 13.35 -4.92 17.77
N ILE A 50 14.03 -3.75 17.80
CA ILE A 50 13.66 -2.60 18.63
C ILE A 50 12.63 -1.67 17.97
N TYR A 51 12.30 -1.91 16.70
CA TYR A 51 11.40 -1.08 15.92
C TYR A 51 9.97 -1.60 16.03
N GLY A 52 9.03 -0.67 16.10
CA GLY A 52 7.61 -0.98 16.10
C GLY A 52 6.80 0.18 15.53
N TRP A 53 5.83 -0.13 14.69
CA TRP A 53 4.92 0.85 14.11
C TRP A 53 3.59 0.20 13.76
N THR A 54 2.61 1.02 13.37
CA THR A 54 1.32 0.54 12.86
C THR A 54 1.29 0.74 11.37
N ALA A 55 1.07 -0.33 10.62
CA ALA A 55 0.72 -0.25 9.20
C ALA A 55 -0.78 0.01 9.08
N ALA A 56 -1.17 0.86 8.12
CA ALA A 56 -2.56 1.19 7.90
C ALA A 56 -2.83 1.64 6.47
N PHE A 57 -3.84 1.04 5.84
CA PHE A 57 -4.27 1.36 4.49
C PHE A 57 -5.71 0.92 4.25
N GLU A 58 -6.29 1.44 3.18
CA GLU A 58 -7.54 0.95 2.64
C GLU A 58 -7.25 0.08 1.43
N GLN A 59 -7.96 -1.03 1.29
CA GLN A 59 -7.90 -1.86 0.10
C GLN A 59 -9.29 -2.09 -0.45
N THR A 60 -9.43 -1.89 -1.76
CA THR A 60 -10.63 -2.24 -2.52
C THR A 60 -10.19 -3.12 -3.70
N TRP A 61 -10.38 -4.43 -3.58
CA TRP A 61 -9.85 -5.42 -4.53
C TRP A 61 -8.32 -5.29 -4.70
N SER A 62 -7.82 -5.02 -5.90
CA SER A 62 -6.39 -4.85 -6.20
C SER A 62 -5.91 -3.40 -6.08
N HIS A 63 -6.75 -2.49 -5.58
CA HIS A 63 -6.40 -1.09 -5.41
C HIS A 63 -6.19 -0.76 -3.93
N ILE A 64 -5.03 -0.23 -3.60
CA ILE A 64 -4.59 0.10 -2.25
C ILE A 64 -4.47 1.63 -2.15
N ILE A 65 -5.09 2.21 -1.13
CA ILE A 65 -5.04 3.64 -0.85
C ILE A 65 -4.41 3.85 0.52
N ILE A 66 -3.41 4.73 0.58
CA ILE A 66 -2.97 5.33 1.85
C ILE A 66 -3.40 6.80 1.87
N ARG A 67 -4.20 7.14 2.88
CA ARG A 67 -4.55 8.50 3.24
C ARG A 67 -3.48 9.05 4.16
N MET A 68 -2.80 10.10 3.75
CA MET A 68 -1.68 10.68 4.48
C MET A 68 -1.92 12.15 4.76
N ARG A 69 -1.73 12.55 6.01
CA ARG A 69 -1.68 13.96 6.41
C ARG A 69 -0.23 14.41 6.45
N LEU A 70 0.12 15.39 5.63
CA LEU A 70 1.43 16.05 5.68
C LEU A 70 1.35 17.24 6.64
N ASN A 71 2.27 17.31 7.59
CA ASN A 71 2.42 18.39 8.56
C ASN A 71 3.78 19.08 8.35
N PRO A 72 3.87 20.09 7.46
CA PRO A 72 5.11 20.78 7.19
C PRO A 72 5.55 21.64 8.38
N ASP A 73 6.86 21.63 8.65
CA ASP A 73 7.50 22.55 9.57
C ASP A 73 7.42 23.99 9.05
N ALA A 74 7.57 24.94 9.98
CA ALA A 74 7.59 26.36 9.65
C ALA A 74 8.68 26.69 8.61
N GLY A 75 8.36 27.61 7.69
CA GLY A 75 9.29 28.05 6.64
C GLY A 75 9.22 27.26 5.33
N ILE A 76 8.52 26.12 5.30
CA ILE A 76 8.24 25.41 4.05
C ILE A 76 7.03 26.06 3.36
N SER A 77 7.25 26.60 2.16
CA SER A 77 6.18 27.27 1.40
C SER A 77 5.14 26.29 0.85
N ASP A 78 3.92 26.78 0.60
CA ASP A 78 2.87 25.98 -0.06
C ASP A 78 3.29 25.55 -1.47
N ALA A 79 4.03 26.39 -2.19
CA ALA A 79 4.56 26.06 -3.51
C ALA A 79 5.53 24.87 -3.44
N THR A 80 6.46 24.89 -2.46
CA THR A 80 7.36 23.75 -2.18
C THR A 80 6.55 22.51 -1.85
N MET A 81 5.55 22.61 -0.97
CA MET A 81 4.71 21.47 -0.61
C MET A 81 3.91 20.90 -1.78
N ASN A 82 3.45 21.72 -2.72
CA ASN A 82 2.77 21.24 -3.93
C ASN A 82 3.72 20.43 -4.82
N THR A 83 4.93 20.93 -5.06
CA THR A 83 5.97 20.20 -5.82
C THR A 83 6.35 18.88 -5.14
N LEU A 84 6.48 18.86 -3.82
CA LEU A 84 6.81 17.66 -3.05
C LEU A 84 5.68 16.62 -3.11
N ARG A 85 4.42 17.05 -2.97
CA ARG A 85 3.24 16.17 -3.10
C ARG A 85 3.23 15.44 -4.44
N ASP A 86 3.54 16.13 -5.53
CA ASP A 86 3.56 15.50 -6.86
C ASP A 86 4.79 14.60 -7.03
N THR A 87 5.97 15.05 -6.61
CA THR A 87 7.21 14.26 -6.63
C THR A 87 7.05 12.93 -5.88
N TRP A 88 6.58 12.98 -4.63
CA TRP A 88 6.44 11.80 -3.80
C TRP A 88 5.31 10.89 -4.29
N ARG A 89 4.15 11.46 -4.67
CA ARG A 89 3.05 10.65 -5.23
C ARG A 89 3.52 9.90 -6.48
N ASN A 90 4.18 10.59 -7.40
CA ASN A 90 4.66 9.99 -8.65
C ASN A 90 5.72 8.91 -8.39
N GLY A 91 6.66 9.17 -7.48
CA GLY A 91 7.68 8.19 -7.08
C GLY A 91 7.08 6.93 -6.49
N ILE A 92 6.15 7.10 -5.54
CA ILE A 92 5.42 5.98 -4.90
C ILE A 92 4.65 5.19 -5.96
N GLN A 93 3.80 5.84 -6.75
CA GLN A 93 2.94 5.15 -7.71
C GLN A 93 3.75 4.42 -8.79
N THR A 94 4.80 5.05 -9.32
CA THR A 94 5.68 4.44 -10.32
C THR A 94 6.44 3.25 -9.75
N THR A 95 6.80 3.29 -8.47
CA THR A 95 7.55 2.21 -7.80
C THR A 95 6.67 1.00 -7.52
N TRP A 96 5.47 1.22 -6.97
CA TRP A 96 4.65 0.15 -6.39
C TRP A 96 3.55 -0.37 -7.32
N SER A 97 2.99 0.47 -8.19
CA SER A 97 1.87 0.07 -9.05
C SER A 97 2.35 -0.73 -10.26
N ASP A 98 1.48 -1.62 -10.74
CA ASP A 98 1.66 -2.36 -11.99
C ASP A 98 2.97 -3.18 -12.03
N ARG A 99 3.45 -3.62 -10.86
CA ARG A 99 4.59 -4.54 -10.74
C ARG A 99 4.17 -6.00 -10.71
N TRP A 100 3.00 -6.24 -10.13
CA TRP A 100 2.38 -7.54 -10.00
C TRP A 100 0.87 -7.39 -10.10
N GLY A 101 0.22 -8.48 -10.47
CA GLY A 101 -1.23 -8.59 -10.42
C GLY A 101 -1.69 -9.57 -9.35
N VAL A 102 -3.01 -9.66 -9.24
CA VAL A 102 -3.70 -10.68 -8.46
C VAL A 102 -4.60 -11.50 -9.37
N GLY A 103 -4.57 -12.81 -9.21
CA GLY A 103 -5.44 -13.74 -9.95
C GLY A 103 -5.33 -15.19 -9.51
N HIS A 104 -6.18 -16.03 -10.07
CA HIS A 104 -6.07 -17.48 -10.05
C HIS A 104 -5.98 -18.00 -11.49
N SER A 105 -5.55 -19.26 -11.65
CA SER A 105 -5.57 -19.91 -12.96
C SER A 105 -6.97 -19.83 -13.60
N GLY A 106 -7.02 -19.39 -14.86
CA GLY A 106 -8.28 -19.18 -15.59
C GLY A 106 -9.06 -17.91 -15.23
N GLU A 107 -8.50 -17.02 -14.41
CA GLU A 107 -9.06 -15.69 -14.14
C GLU A 107 -8.29 -14.59 -14.87
N MET A 108 -8.97 -13.47 -15.16
CA MET A 108 -8.28 -12.27 -15.62
C MET A 108 -7.43 -11.70 -14.49
N THR A 109 -6.15 -11.48 -14.78
CA THR A 109 -5.25 -10.81 -13.86
C THR A 109 -5.65 -9.35 -13.67
N CYS A 110 -5.72 -8.92 -12.41
CA CYS A 110 -5.94 -7.51 -12.05
C CYS A 110 -4.64 -6.93 -11.49
N PRO A 111 -4.05 -5.88 -12.12
CA PRO A 111 -2.86 -5.23 -11.57
C PRO A 111 -3.09 -4.70 -10.15
N LEU A 112 -2.09 -4.86 -9.29
CA LEU A 112 -2.06 -4.16 -8.01
C LEU A 112 -1.67 -2.70 -8.26
N THR A 113 -2.47 -1.80 -7.71
CA THR A 113 -2.25 -0.35 -7.84
C THR A 113 -2.25 0.29 -6.47
N PHE A 114 -1.40 1.29 -6.30
CA PHE A 114 -1.21 2.00 -5.05
C PHE A 114 -1.48 3.48 -5.30
N GLU A 115 -2.21 4.11 -4.40
CA GLU A 115 -2.55 5.53 -4.46
C GLU A 115 -2.26 6.20 -3.12
N VAL A 116 -1.73 7.42 -3.21
CA VAL A 116 -1.55 8.30 -2.06
C VAL A 116 -2.57 9.43 -2.11
N GLN A 117 -3.39 9.52 -1.07
CA GLN A 117 -4.35 10.60 -0.89
C GLN A 117 -3.86 11.55 0.19
N TRP A 118 -3.52 12.78 -0.21
CA TRP A 118 -3.20 13.84 0.74
C TRP A 118 -4.49 14.33 1.39
N VAL A 119 -4.62 14.17 2.71
CA VAL A 119 -5.82 14.50 3.47
C VAL A 119 -5.50 15.38 4.68
N THR A 120 -6.49 16.12 5.15
CA THR A 120 -6.39 16.92 6.39
C THR A 120 -6.96 16.20 7.61
N THR A 121 -7.85 15.22 7.40
CA THR A 121 -8.52 14.41 8.42
C THR A 121 -8.72 12.98 7.92
N ASN A 122 -9.01 12.04 8.82
CA ASN A 122 -9.27 10.64 8.50
C ASN A 122 -8.09 9.97 7.76
N GLN A 123 -6.87 10.38 8.13
CA GLN A 123 -5.62 9.84 7.63
C GLN A 123 -5.32 8.48 8.26
N HIS A 124 -4.66 7.61 7.51
CA HIS A 124 -4.00 6.44 8.06
C HIS A 124 -2.70 6.82 8.76
N HIS A 125 -1.94 7.74 8.14
CA HIS A 125 -0.62 8.16 8.63
C HIS A 125 -0.51 9.68 8.67
N THR A 126 0.22 10.20 9.65
CA THR A 126 0.63 11.60 9.70
C THR A 126 2.14 11.66 9.54
N VAL A 127 2.61 12.45 8.58
CA VAL A 127 4.04 12.63 8.30
C VAL A 127 4.41 14.08 8.54
N ARG A 128 5.41 14.30 9.39
CA ARG A 128 6.03 15.61 9.54
C ARG A 128 6.98 15.85 8.38
N VAL A 129 6.89 17.01 7.73
CA VAL A 129 7.81 17.38 6.65
C VAL A 129 8.79 18.42 7.17
N ARG A 130 10.09 18.15 7.06
CA ARG A 130 11.16 19.00 7.61
C ARG A 130 11.99 19.60 6.46
N PRO A 131 12.61 20.78 6.65
CA PRO A 131 13.62 21.27 5.70
C PRO A 131 14.79 20.28 5.62
N GLY A 132 15.08 19.79 4.41
CA GLY A 132 16.18 18.88 4.12
C GLY A 132 17.54 19.58 3.97
N PRO A 133 18.64 18.82 3.84
CA PRO A 133 18.66 17.34 3.86
C PRO A 133 18.62 16.81 5.30
N GLN A 134 17.81 15.79 5.56
CA GLN A 134 17.78 15.04 6.82
C GLN A 134 17.68 13.52 6.54
N ARG A 135 17.69 12.69 7.60
CA ARG A 135 17.35 11.27 7.44
C ARG A 135 15.85 11.11 7.60
N SER A 136 15.18 10.62 6.56
CA SER A 136 13.76 10.30 6.60
C SER A 136 13.46 8.95 7.25
N ASN A 137 12.22 8.81 7.71
CA ASN A 137 11.59 7.59 8.20
C ASN A 137 10.07 7.67 7.97
N MET A 138 9.33 6.62 8.31
CA MET A 138 7.89 6.52 8.06
C MET A 138 7.07 7.71 8.57
N THR A 139 7.51 8.41 9.62
CA THR A 139 6.79 9.53 10.25
C THR A 139 7.39 10.89 9.95
N THR A 140 8.59 10.95 9.37
CA THR A 140 9.28 12.21 9.07
C THR A 140 9.93 12.14 7.69
N TRP A 141 9.47 12.99 6.77
CA TRP A 141 10.08 13.17 5.45
C TRP A 141 10.77 14.54 5.39
N ASP A 142 11.61 14.77 4.39
CA ASP A 142 12.28 16.04 4.21
C ASP A 142 12.14 16.62 2.80
N THR A 143 12.37 17.93 2.65
CA THR A 143 12.14 18.66 1.39
C THR A 143 13.13 18.33 0.27
N GLU A 144 14.22 17.61 0.54
CA GLU A 144 15.18 17.14 -0.45
C GLU A 144 14.97 15.64 -0.80
N ASP A 145 14.02 14.96 -0.14
CA ASP A 145 13.66 13.58 -0.44
C ASP A 145 13.20 13.40 -1.89
N THR A 146 13.81 12.41 -2.54
CA THR A 146 13.36 11.95 -3.85
C THR A 146 12.09 11.11 -3.74
N GLY A 147 11.42 10.91 -4.88
CA GLY A 147 10.29 9.98 -4.96
C GLY A 147 10.65 8.54 -4.57
N ALA A 148 11.91 8.12 -4.69
CA ALA A 148 12.37 6.79 -4.30
C ALA A 148 12.46 6.64 -2.78
N VAL A 149 12.94 7.68 -2.07
CA VAL A 149 12.93 7.70 -0.59
C VAL A 149 11.48 7.66 -0.08
N ALA A 150 10.60 8.51 -0.62
CA ALA A 150 9.19 8.47 -0.26
C ALA A 150 8.52 7.11 -0.55
N ALA A 151 8.92 6.43 -1.63
CA ALA A 151 8.46 5.08 -1.96
C ALA A 151 8.92 4.02 -0.96
N HIS A 152 10.15 4.14 -0.45
CA HIS A 152 10.65 3.28 0.64
C HIS A 152 9.83 3.47 1.92
N GLU A 153 9.65 4.72 2.35
CA GLU A 153 8.88 5.04 3.57
C GLU A 153 7.41 4.63 3.45
N PHE A 154 6.84 4.72 2.24
CA PHE A 154 5.51 4.20 1.94
C PHE A 154 5.44 2.67 2.11
N GLY A 155 6.52 1.94 1.83
CA GLY A 155 6.63 0.50 2.09
C GLY A 155 6.43 0.16 3.57
N HIS A 156 6.98 0.96 4.48
CA HIS A 156 6.72 0.79 5.92
C HIS A 156 5.25 1.01 6.28
N MET A 157 4.58 1.99 5.68
CA MET A 157 3.15 2.24 5.91
C MET A 157 2.25 1.07 5.47
N LEU A 158 2.71 0.28 4.50
CA LEU A 158 2.11 -0.97 4.04
C LEU A 158 2.44 -2.17 4.95
N GLY A 159 3.39 -2.00 5.87
CA GLY A 159 3.83 -2.99 6.85
C GLY A 159 5.04 -3.82 6.42
N LEU A 160 5.85 -3.31 5.50
CA LEU A 160 7.11 -3.93 5.11
C LEU A 160 8.24 -3.43 6.01
N VAL A 161 9.10 -4.36 6.43
CA VAL A 161 10.30 -4.04 7.20
C VAL A 161 11.42 -3.59 6.27
N ASP A 162 12.40 -2.90 6.83
CA ASP A 162 13.66 -2.65 6.15
C ASP A 162 14.37 -3.97 5.81
N GLU A 163 15.13 -3.96 4.72
CA GLU A 163 15.91 -5.10 4.24
C GLU A 163 17.41 -4.74 4.12
N TYR A 164 17.90 -3.63 4.70
CA TYR A 164 19.33 -3.32 4.82
C TYR A 164 19.90 -3.75 6.18
N SER A 165 21.23 -3.93 6.27
CA SER A 165 21.92 -4.30 7.51
C SER A 165 21.82 -3.20 8.59
N ASP A 166 21.39 -3.56 9.79
CA ASP A 166 21.27 -2.65 10.94
C ASP A 166 21.85 -3.29 12.21
N ALA A 167 22.77 -2.59 12.87
CA ALA A 167 23.39 -3.02 14.12
C ALA A 167 22.36 -3.17 15.27
N ASN A 168 21.26 -2.42 15.22
CA ASN A 168 20.15 -2.54 16.18
C ASN A 168 19.21 -3.71 15.85
N CYS A 169 19.36 -4.33 14.68
CA CYS A 169 18.58 -5.47 14.26
C CYS A 169 19.44 -6.55 13.57
N PRO A 170 20.39 -7.17 14.29
CA PRO A 170 21.32 -8.13 13.71
C PRO A 170 20.64 -9.41 13.19
N GLY A 171 19.40 -9.69 13.63
CA GLY A 171 18.60 -10.84 13.21
C GLY A 171 17.64 -10.57 12.04
N ARG A 172 17.72 -9.38 11.40
CA ARG A 172 16.86 -9.02 10.26
C ARG A 172 16.96 -10.04 9.13
N ASN A 173 15.81 -10.47 8.63
CA ASN A 173 15.71 -11.41 7.53
C ASN A 173 14.42 -11.14 6.73
N PRO A 174 14.53 -10.84 5.42
CA PRO A 174 15.74 -10.84 4.60
C PRO A 174 16.59 -9.56 4.78
N VAL A 175 17.86 -9.61 4.34
CA VAL A 175 18.81 -8.49 4.40
C VAL A 175 19.66 -8.40 3.13
N ASN A 176 20.08 -7.19 2.72
CA ASN A 176 20.85 -6.86 1.52
C ASN A 176 20.25 -7.46 0.24
N THR A 177 18.96 -7.27 0.06
CA THR A 177 18.17 -7.91 -1.00
C THR A 177 18.17 -7.16 -2.33
N GLY A 178 18.70 -5.92 -2.36
CA GLY A 178 18.63 -5.01 -3.49
C GLY A 178 17.23 -4.52 -3.83
N THR A 179 16.27 -4.64 -2.90
CA THR A 179 14.87 -4.20 -3.11
C THR A 179 14.66 -2.74 -2.73
N ILE A 180 13.46 -2.23 -3.00
CA ILE A 180 12.98 -0.94 -2.49
C ILE A 180 13.18 -0.79 -0.98
N MET A 181 13.06 -1.87 -0.20
CA MET A 181 13.22 -1.84 1.27
C MET A 181 14.68 -1.97 1.72
N ASP A 182 15.63 -2.18 0.82
CA ASP A 182 17.07 -2.26 1.13
C ASP A 182 17.79 -0.97 0.72
N ASN A 183 17.70 -0.59 -0.55
CA ASN A 183 18.54 0.45 -1.13
C ASN A 183 17.76 1.47 -1.99
N ASN A 184 16.46 1.62 -1.74
CA ASN A 184 15.55 2.48 -2.48
C ASN A 184 15.47 2.18 -3.98
N SER A 185 15.84 0.97 -4.42
CA SER A 185 15.68 0.57 -5.82
C SER A 185 14.22 0.47 -6.22
N ASN A 186 13.94 0.39 -7.52
CA ASN A 186 12.60 0.13 -8.04
C ASN A 186 12.24 -1.37 -8.06
N VAL A 187 13.01 -2.23 -7.38
CA VAL A 187 12.81 -3.68 -7.37
C VAL A 187 11.80 -4.05 -6.27
N VAL A 188 10.65 -4.53 -6.71
CA VAL A 188 9.54 -4.93 -5.82
C VAL A 188 9.23 -6.43 -6.05
N PRO A 189 9.74 -7.33 -5.21
CA PRO A 189 9.52 -8.77 -5.36
C PRO A 189 8.09 -9.18 -4.98
N SER A 190 7.61 -10.28 -5.55
CA SER A 190 6.25 -10.79 -5.35
C SER A 190 5.89 -11.02 -3.87
N ARG A 191 6.85 -11.38 -3.01
CA ARG A 191 6.62 -11.58 -1.57
C ARG A 191 6.06 -10.34 -0.87
N MET A 192 6.40 -9.14 -1.35
CA MET A 192 5.87 -7.89 -0.79
C MET A 192 4.40 -7.66 -1.15
N MET A 193 3.88 -8.40 -2.13
CA MET A 193 2.49 -8.31 -2.59
C MET A 193 1.56 -9.36 -1.96
N THR A 194 2.12 -10.38 -1.31
CA THR A 194 1.38 -11.53 -0.79
C THR A 194 0.26 -11.13 0.16
N ARG A 195 0.48 -10.15 1.04
CA ARG A 195 -0.57 -9.66 1.94
C ARG A 195 -1.79 -9.12 1.19
N PHE A 196 -1.57 -8.28 0.18
CA PHE A 196 -2.67 -7.68 -0.58
C PHE A 196 -3.46 -8.73 -1.36
N ALA A 197 -2.77 -9.72 -1.93
CA ALA A 197 -3.43 -10.86 -2.57
C ALA A 197 -4.26 -11.67 -1.57
N ASN A 198 -3.70 -11.98 -0.38
CA ASN A 198 -4.37 -12.74 0.68
C ASN A 198 -5.61 -12.01 1.22
N ASN A 199 -5.56 -10.68 1.38
CA ASN A 199 -6.68 -9.86 1.86
C ASN A 199 -7.97 -10.04 1.02
N ILE A 200 -7.81 -10.43 -0.26
CA ILE A 200 -8.91 -10.62 -1.21
C ILE A 200 -9.04 -12.09 -1.69
N GLY A 201 -8.35 -13.02 -1.03
CA GLY A 201 -8.39 -14.45 -1.36
C GLY A 201 -7.84 -14.78 -2.76
N SER A 202 -6.75 -14.12 -3.16
CA SER A 202 -6.10 -14.28 -4.47
C SER A 202 -4.63 -14.67 -4.32
N ASN A 203 -3.99 -15.05 -5.43
CA ASN A 203 -2.54 -15.22 -5.51
C ASN A 203 -1.90 -14.01 -6.20
N VAL A 204 -0.63 -13.76 -5.88
CA VAL A 204 0.22 -12.84 -6.63
C VAL A 204 0.62 -13.50 -7.95
N VAL A 205 0.49 -12.78 -9.06
CA VAL A 205 0.82 -13.26 -10.42
C VAL A 205 1.60 -12.19 -11.18
N ALA A 206 2.48 -12.61 -12.10
CA ALA A 206 3.16 -11.68 -13.00
C ALA A 206 2.16 -11.04 -13.98
N ILE A 207 2.49 -9.84 -14.47
CA ILE A 207 1.72 -9.09 -15.47
C ILE A 207 2.59 -8.63 -16.64
#